data_AF-A0A1S1JTG1-F1
#
_entry.id   AF-A0A1S1JTG1-F1
#
_cell.length_a   1.000
_cell.length_b   1.000
_cell.length_c   1.000
_cell.angle_alpha   90.00
_cell.angle_beta   90.00
_cell.angle_gamma   90.00
#
_symmetry.space_group_name_H-M   'P 1'
#
loop_
_entity.id
_entity.type
_entity.pdbx_description
1 polymer ?
#
loop_
_entity_poly.entity_id
_entity_poly.type
_entity_poly.pdbx_seq_one_letter_code
_entity_poly.pdbx_strand_id
1 'polypeptide(L)'
;MPTAGGGLCAFCDAYTPPETVPQQLDVAVNRIDLLRADLNKILDSLPSDAPLFGCADLTTGICHLKRASVAIDRAADTLEAVEVVR
;
A
#
# COMPACT_ATOMS: atom_id res chain seq x y z
N MET A 1 17.31 16.37 -9.02
CA MET A 1 15.94 16.94 -8.90
C MET A 1 16.05 18.45 -9.00
N PRO A 2 15.48 19.12 -10.01
CA PRO A 2 15.52 20.57 -10.11
C PRO A 2 14.74 21.22 -8.95
N THR A 3 15.31 22.26 -8.34
CA THR A 3 14.68 23.02 -7.26
C THR A 3 14.00 24.27 -7.81
N ALA A 4 12.74 24.51 -7.46
CA ALA A 4 11.91 25.60 -8.00
C ALA A 4 12.19 26.98 -7.35
N GLY A 5 13.45 27.25 -6.98
CA GLY A 5 13.86 28.55 -6.41
C GLY A 5 13.67 28.71 -4.89
N GLY A 6 13.01 27.76 -4.21
CA GLY A 6 12.82 27.77 -2.74
C GLY A 6 13.64 26.73 -1.96
N GLY A 7 14.57 26.03 -2.60
CA GLY A 7 15.31 24.91 -1.99
C GLY A 7 14.52 23.60 -1.90
N LEU A 8 13.23 23.61 -2.23
CA LEU A 8 12.40 22.42 -2.42
C LEU A 8 12.44 21.99 -3.90
N CYS A 9 12.33 20.68 -4.13
CA CYS A 9 12.13 20.17 -5.49
C CYS A 9 10.71 20.51 -5.97
N ALA A 10 10.52 20.59 -7.29
CA ALA A 10 9.24 20.94 -7.90
C ALA A 10 8.06 20.03 -7.43
N PHE A 11 8.33 18.78 -7.07
CA PHE A 11 7.33 17.88 -6.50
C PHE A 11 6.93 18.28 -5.08
N CYS A 12 7.90 18.50 -4.19
CA CYS A 12 7.62 18.85 -2.80
C CYS A 12 6.89 20.19 -2.67
N ASP A 13 7.16 21.12 -3.58
CA ASP A 13 6.49 22.42 -3.64
C ASP A 13 5.00 22.30 -4.03
N ALA A 14 4.63 21.27 -4.79
CA ALA A 14 3.28 21.04 -5.31
C ALA A 14 2.53 19.88 -4.61
N TYR A 15 3.13 19.25 -3.61
CA TYR A 15 2.55 18.08 -2.96
C TYR A 15 1.48 18.48 -1.94
N THR A 16 0.25 18.04 -2.17
CA THR A 16 -0.83 18.08 -1.17
C THR A 16 -1.00 16.69 -0.56
N PRO A 17 -0.90 16.54 0.77
CA PRO A 17 -1.11 15.26 1.42
C PRO A 17 -2.58 14.81 1.30
N PRO A 18 -2.87 13.51 1.48
CA PRO A 18 -4.23 12.99 1.57
C PRO A 18 -5.01 13.67 2.70
N GLU A 19 -6.11 14.35 2.37
CA GLU A 19 -6.92 15.07 3.36
C GLU A 19 -8.22 14.31 3.68
N THR A 20 -8.81 13.65 2.68
CA THR A 20 -10.08 12.93 2.85
C THR A 20 -9.88 11.50 3.37
N VAL A 21 -10.91 10.94 4.00
CA VAL A 21 -10.87 9.55 4.47
C VAL A 21 -10.65 8.56 3.31
N PRO A 22 -11.34 8.68 2.15
CA PRO A 22 -11.03 7.84 0.97
C PRO A 22 -9.55 7.89 0.57
N GLN A 23 -8.96 9.08 0.44
CA GLN A 23 -7.55 9.23 0.06
C GLN A 23 -6.60 8.60 1.09
N GLN A 24 -6.93 8.65 2.38
CA GLN A 24 -6.15 7.98 3.43
C GLN A 24 -6.24 6.45 3.33
N LEU A 25 -7.40 5.91 2.94
CA LEU A 25 -7.58 4.48 2.68
C LEU A 25 -6.80 4.03 1.44
N ASP A 26 -6.76 4.83 0.38
CA ASP A 26 -5.93 4.56 -0.81
C ASP A 26 -4.44 4.46 -0.46
N VAL A 27 -3.96 5.37 0.40
CA VAL A 27 -2.59 5.31 0.92
C VAL A 27 -2.35 4.02 1.72
N ALA A 28 -3.34 3.57 2.50
CA ALA A 28 -3.23 2.31 3.23
C ALA A 28 -3.16 1.10 2.28
N VAL A 29 -4.00 1.07 1.22
CA VAL A 29 -3.96 0.05 0.16
C VAL A 29 -2.58 -0.02 -0.49
N ASN A 30 -2.04 1.13 -0.88
CA ASN A 30 -0.71 1.21 -1.49
C ASN A 30 0.40 0.69 -0.54
N ARG A 31 0.34 1.03 0.76
CA ARG A 31 1.29 0.51 1.76
C ARG A 31 1.21 -1.00 1.89
N ILE A 32 0.01 -1.57 1.87
CA ILE A 32 -0.18 -3.03 1.90
C ILE A 32 0.44 -3.66 0.66
N ASP A 33 0.27 -3.07 -0.52
CA ASP A 33 0.84 -3.62 -1.75
C ASP A 33 2.37 -3.55 -1.79
N LEU A 34 2.97 -2.47 -1.28
CA LEU A 34 4.43 -2.39 -1.09
C LEU A 34 4.94 -3.47 -0.13
N LEU A 35 4.28 -3.61 1.03
CA LEU A 35 4.64 -4.64 2.01
C LEU A 35 4.53 -6.04 1.40
N ARG A 36 3.46 -6.31 0.65
CA ARG A 36 3.28 -7.60 -0.05
C ARG A 36 4.39 -7.84 -1.06
N ALA A 37 4.78 -6.84 -1.84
CA ALA A 37 5.88 -6.97 -2.79
C ALA A 37 7.19 -7.34 -2.07
N ASP A 38 7.49 -6.70 -0.94
CA ASP A 38 8.70 -7.00 -0.17
C ASP A 38 8.63 -8.38 0.51
N LEU A 39 7.49 -8.79 1.04
CA LEU A 39 7.31 -10.14 1.59
C LEU A 39 7.43 -11.24 0.53
N ASN A 40 6.98 -11.00 -0.71
CA ASN A 40 7.19 -11.96 -1.81
C ASN A 40 8.68 -12.08 -2.16
N LYS A 41 9.43 -10.96 -2.22
CA LYS A 41 10.89 -11.03 -2.41
C LYS A 41 11.58 -11.81 -1.29
N ILE A 42 11.13 -11.63 -0.04
CA ILE A 42 11.65 -12.39 1.10
C ILE A 42 11.36 -13.88 0.92
N LEU A 43 10.12 -14.24 0.59
CA LEU A 43 9.71 -15.62 0.30
C LEU A 43 10.58 -16.26 -0.80
N ASP A 44 10.82 -15.53 -1.89
CA ASP A 44 11.67 -15.97 -3.01
C ASP A 44 13.16 -16.11 -2.63
N SER A 45 13.61 -15.37 -1.63
CA SER A 45 14.99 -15.39 -1.14
C SER A 45 15.26 -16.43 -0.05
N LEU A 46 14.24 -17.16 0.40
CA LEU A 46 14.41 -18.16 1.45
C LEU A 46 15.33 -19.30 0.98
N PRO A 47 16.18 -19.84 1.88
CA PRO A 47 17.06 -20.95 1.54
C PRO A 47 16.25 -22.23 1.34
N SER A 48 16.81 -23.21 0.61
CA SER A 48 16.12 -24.46 0.29
C SER A 48 15.80 -25.34 1.50
N ASP A 49 16.43 -25.09 2.64
CA ASP A 49 16.21 -25.78 3.92
C ASP A 49 15.27 -25.00 4.87
N ALA A 50 14.63 -23.93 4.39
CA ALA A 50 13.67 -23.18 5.19
C ALA A 50 12.52 -24.10 5.69
N PRO A 51 12.07 -23.96 6.95
CA PRO A 51 10.99 -24.77 7.49
C PRO A 51 9.69 -24.58 6.68
N LEU A 52 9.15 -25.67 6.13
CA LEU A 52 7.97 -25.65 5.26
C LEU A 52 6.77 -24.93 5.88
N PHE A 53 6.51 -25.14 7.17
CA PHE A 53 5.40 -24.46 7.86
C PHE A 53 5.63 -22.94 7.98
N GLY A 54 6.87 -22.49 8.17
CA GLY A 54 7.18 -21.06 8.17
C GLY A 54 6.95 -20.41 6.80
N CYS A 55 7.31 -21.11 5.71
CA CYS A 55 7.01 -20.66 4.35
C CYS A 55 5.50 -20.60 4.07
N ALA A 56 4.75 -21.61 4.56
CA ALA A 56 3.30 -21.67 4.45
C ALA A 56 2.61 -20.55 5.23
N ASP A 57 3.07 -20.24 6.45
CA ASP A 57 2.55 -19.16 7.27
C ASP A 57 2.83 -17.79 6.62
N LEU A 58 4.04 -17.57 6.09
CA LEU A 58 4.39 -16.36 5.35
C LEU A 58 3.49 -16.18 4.12
N THR A 59 3.32 -17.24 3.33
CA THR A 59 2.46 -17.24 2.14
C THR A 59 1.00 -16.94 2.51
N THR A 60 0.52 -17.51 3.61
CA THR A 60 -0.83 -17.27 4.14
C THR A 60 -1.00 -15.83 4.58
N GLY A 61 -0.02 -15.25 5.28
CA GLY A 61 0.01 -13.83 5.64
C GLY A 61 -0.06 -12.91 4.41
N ILE A 62 0.72 -13.18 3.37
CA ILE A 62 0.70 -12.42 2.10
C ILE A 62 -0.70 -12.48 1.45
N CYS A 63 -1.34 -13.66 1.47
CA CYS A 63 -2.70 -13.83 0.95
C CYS A 63 -3.72 -13.01 1.74
N HIS A 64 -3.62 -12.98 3.08
CA HIS A 64 -4.50 -12.18 3.91
C HIS A 64 -4.32 -10.68 3.66
N LEU A 65 -3.08 -10.22 3.47
CA LEU A 65 -2.81 -8.84 3.08
C LEU A 65 -3.46 -8.47 1.74
N LYS A 66 -3.42 -9.35 0.72
CA LYS A 66 -4.12 -9.10 -0.56
C LYS A 66 -5.62 -8.94 -0.35
N ARG A 67 -6.22 -9.81 0.46
CA ARG A 67 -7.66 -9.77 0.74
C ARG A 67 -8.04 -8.53 1.52
N ALA A 68 -7.20 -8.12 2.46
CA ALA A 68 -7.37 -6.89 3.23
C ALA A 68 -7.31 -5.66 2.31
N SER A 69 -6.33 -5.57 1.40
CA SER A 69 -6.22 -4.41 0.49
C SER A 69 -7.46 -4.28 -0.39
N VAL A 70 -7.95 -5.38 -0.98
CA VAL A 70 -9.19 -5.38 -1.79
C VAL A 70 -10.44 -4.99 -1.00
N ALA A 71 -10.51 -5.33 0.29
CA ALA A 71 -11.66 -4.96 1.12
C ALA A 71 -11.62 -3.48 1.52
N ILE A 72 -10.42 -2.95 1.80
CA ILE A 72 -10.20 -1.54 2.14
C ILE A 72 -10.46 -0.65 0.92
N ASP A 73 -9.96 -1.05 -0.25
CA ASP A 73 -10.18 -0.37 -1.55
C ASP A 73 -11.68 -0.20 -1.84
N ARG A 74 -12.46 -1.28 -1.72
CA ARG A 74 -13.92 -1.22 -1.85
C ARG A 74 -14.60 -0.29 -0.82
N ALA A 75 -14.04 -0.18 0.38
CA ALA A 75 -14.57 0.74 1.38
C ALA A 75 -14.25 2.19 1.00
N ALA A 76 -13.07 2.46 0.46
CA ALA A 76 -12.69 3.76 -0.10
C ALA A 76 -13.65 4.16 -1.23
N ASP A 77 -13.87 3.29 -2.21
CA ASP A 77 -14.83 3.50 -3.32
C ASP A 77 -16.24 3.86 -2.81
N THR A 78 -16.70 3.15 -1.77
CA THR A 78 -18.04 3.37 -1.21
C THR A 78 -18.13 4.73 -0.52
N LEU A 79 -17.08 5.16 0.18
CA LEU A 79 -17.04 6.45 0.86
C LEU A 79 -16.90 7.61 -0.13
N GLU A 80 -16.08 7.47 -1.16
CA GLU A 80 -15.94 8.45 -2.23
C GLU A 80 -17.28 8.64 -2.96
N ALA A 81 -18.01 7.56 -3.25
CA ALA A 81 -19.33 7.64 -3.87
C ALA A 81 -20.35 8.42 -3.00
N VAL A 82 -20.23 8.37 -1.68
CA VAL A 82 -21.08 9.15 -0.76
C VAL A 82 -20.67 10.62 -0.72
N GLU A 83 -19.37 10.93 -0.83
CA GLU A 83 -18.86 12.30 -0.92
C GLU A 83 -19.29 12.99 -2.21
N VAL A 84 -19.25 12.31 -3.36
CA VAL A 84 -19.63 12.87 -4.68
C VAL A 84 -21.12 13.22 -4.78
N VAL A 85 -21.98 12.59 -3.98
CA VAL A 85 -23.44 12.83 -3.98
C VAL A 85 -23.85 14.02 -3.10
N ARG A 86 -22.94 14.56 -2.27
CA ARG A 86 -23.18 15.72 -1.39
C ARG A 86 -22.74 17.03 -2.01
#